data_AF-A0A432HX83-F1
#
_entry.id   AF-A0A432HX83-F1
#
_cell.length_a   1.000
_cell.length_b   1.000
_cell.length_c   1.000
_cell.angle_alpha   90.00
_cell.angle_beta   90.00
_cell.angle_gamma   90.00
#
_symmetry.space_group_name_H-M   'P 1'
#
loop_
_entity.id
_entity.type
_entity.pdbx_description
1 polymer ?
#
loop_
_entity_poly.entity_id
_entity_poly.type
_entity_poly.pdbx_seq_one_letter_code
_entity_poly.pdbx_strand_id
1 'polypeptide(L)' 'MQALPIVEAPLGMVLFEQAVDLYRLARRAGATVRSSVDYLIAVCAVRNDLTLLHHDRDFEELARVAPLRSRDVLPGT' A
#
# COMPACT_ATOMS: atom_id res chain seq x y z
N MET A 1 18.73 -20.33 -3.45
CA MET A 1 18.18 -19.23 -2.61
C MET A 1 17.84 -18.11 -3.57
N GLN A 2 16.55 -17.90 -3.88
CA GLN A 2 16.12 -16.77 -4.70
C GLN A 2 15.67 -15.67 -3.73
N ALA A 3 16.34 -14.53 -3.78
CA ALA A 3 15.89 -13.31 -3.09
C ALA A 3 15.06 -12.50 -4.09
N LEU A 4 13.92 -11.99 -3.63
CA LEU A 4 13.17 -11.01 -4.41
C LEU A 4 13.91 -9.66 -4.36
N PRO A 5 13.85 -8.85 -5.42
CA PRO A 5 14.41 -7.51 -5.40
C PRO A 5 13.73 -6.66 -4.32
N ILE A 6 14.53 -5.87 -3.60
CA ILE A 6 14.02 -4.88 -2.65
C ILE A 6 13.72 -3.60 -3.42
N VAL A 7 12.54 -3.02 -3.19
CA VAL A 7 12.17 -1.69 -3.71
C VAL A 7 12.28 -0.63 -2.63
N GLU A 8 12.70 0.58 -3.01
CA GLU A 8 12.70 1.77 -2.15
C GLU A 8 13.51 1.60 -0.84
N ALA A 9 14.80 1.28 -0.98
CA ALA A 9 15.75 1.17 0.14
C ALA A 9 17.00 2.04 -0.11
N PRO A 10 17.21 3.13 0.64
CA PRO A 10 16.36 3.65 1.72
C PRO A 10 15.06 4.29 1.20
N LEU A 11 14.05 4.40 2.08
CA LEU A 11 12.83 5.16 1.77
C LEU A 11 13.16 6.66 1.68
N GLY A 12 12.90 7.27 0.53
CA GLY A 12 13.06 8.70 0.32
C GLY A 12 11.90 9.53 0.90
N MET A 13 12.15 10.79 1.24
CA MET A 13 11.14 11.72 1.78
C MET A 13 9.87 11.82 0.93
N VAL A 14 10.01 11.77 -0.40
CA VAL A 14 8.88 11.76 -1.35
C VAL A 14 7.89 10.63 -1.07
N LEU A 15 8.35 9.44 -0.64
CA LEU A 15 7.43 8.33 -0.32
C LEU A 15 6.61 8.63 0.93
N PHE A 16 7.19 9.29 1.92
CA PHE A 16 6.48 9.71 3.12
C PHE A 16 5.42 10.78 2.79
N GLU A 17 5.75 11.75 1.94
CA GLU A 17 4.80 12.75 1.47
C GLU A 17 3.63 12.10 0.72
N GLN A 18 3.93 11.18 -0.20
CA GLN A 18 2.92 10.43 -0.93
C GLN A 18 2.05 9.56 -0.01
N ALA A 19 2.63 8.96 1.03
CA ALA A 19 1.87 8.20 2.04
C ALA A 19 0.92 9.10 2.83
N VAL A 20 1.34 10.33 3.17
CA VAL A 20 0.48 11.34 3.81
C VAL A 20 -0.66 11.77 2.89
N ASP A 21 -0.40 11.94 1.60
CA ASP A 21 -1.43 12.30 0.63
C ASP A 21 -2.44 11.18 0.42
N LEU A 22 -1.96 9.92 0.37
CA LEU A 22 -2.82 8.75 0.34
C LEU A 22 -3.67 8.62 1.61
N TYR A 23 -3.09 8.86 2.78
CA TYR A 23 -3.84 8.91 4.05
C TYR A 23 -4.96 9.94 4.01
N ARG A 24 -4.65 11.17 3.55
CA ARG A 24 -5.66 12.25 3.43
C ARG A 24 -6.76 11.86 2.45
N LEU A 25 -6.42 11.20 1.35
CA LEU A 25 -7.38 10.70 0.36
C LEU A 25 -8.29 9.62 0.96
N ALA A 26 -7.71 8.59 1.56
CA ALA A 26 -8.43 7.50 2.20
C ALA A 26 -9.35 8.00 3.33
N ARG A 27 -8.87 8.97 4.12
CA ARG A 27 -9.65 9.61 5.18
C ARG A 27 -10.87 10.35 4.65
N ARG A 28 -10.74 11.11 3.57
CA ARG A 28 -11.88 11.80 2.93
C ARG A 28 -12.91 10.82 2.36
N ALA A 29 -12.47 9.64 1.95
CA ALA A 29 -13.33 8.60 1.38
C ALA A 29 -13.95 7.64 2.42
N GLY A 30 -13.64 7.80 3.72
CA GLY A 30 -14.12 6.89 4.77
C GLY A 30 -13.38 5.55 4.87
N ALA A 31 -12.34 5.34 4.06
CA ALA A 31 -11.52 4.11 4.01
C ALA A 31 -10.24 4.25 4.85
N THR A 32 -10.33 4.83 6.05
CA THR A 32 -9.13 5.20 6.83
C THR A 32 -8.43 3.98 7.41
N VAL A 33 -7.28 3.63 6.85
CA VAL A 33 -6.30 2.71 7.45
C VAL A 33 -5.53 3.45 8.56
N ARG A 34 -5.32 2.80 9.71
CA ARG A 34 -4.68 3.41 10.89
C ARG A 34 -3.17 3.22 10.94
N SER A 35 -2.63 2.28 10.15
CA SER A 35 -1.19 2.02 10.05
C SER A 35 -0.53 3.01 9.08
N SER A 36 0.46 3.77 9.55
CA SER A 36 1.27 4.62 8.68
C SER A 36 2.17 3.82 7.73
N VAL A 37 2.56 2.60 8.14
CA VAL A 37 3.42 1.71 7.35
C VAL A 37 2.66 1.16 6.14
N ASP A 38 1.35 0.91 6.27
CA ASP A 38 0.55 0.35 5.17
C ASP A 38 0.42 1.35 4.03
N TYR A 39 0.34 2.65 4.34
CA TYR A 39 0.40 3.70 3.32
C TYR A 39 1.74 3.72 2.60
N LEU A 40 2.86 3.52 3.30
CA LEU A 40 4.19 3.43 2.68
C LEU A 40 4.28 2.19 1.77
N ILE A 41 3.82 1.04 2.24
CA ILE A 41 3.78 -0.21 1.45
C ILE A 41 2.93 -0.02 0.19
N ALA A 42 1.74 0.57 0.32
CA ALA A 42 0.85 0.84 -0.80
C ALA A 42 1.48 1.79 -1.82
N VAL A 43 2.13 2.87 -1.36
CA VAL A 43 2.85 3.80 -2.24
C VAL A 43 4.00 3.10 -2.96
N CYS A 44 4.81 2.30 -2.26
CA CYS A 44 5.88 1.52 -2.89
C CYS A 44 5.33 0.61 -3.99
N ALA A 45 4.21 -0.08 -3.73
CA ALA A 45 3.59 -0.97 -4.70
C ALA A 45 3.08 -0.20 -5.93
N VAL A 46 2.35 0.90 -5.72
CA VAL A 46 1.81 1.74 -6.81
C VAL A 46 2.94 2.32 -7.67
N ARG A 47 3.97 2.90 -7.05
CA ARG A 47 5.08 3.54 -7.78
C ARG A 47 5.87 2.57 -8.65
N ASN A 48 6.00 1.33 -8.20
CA ASN A 48 6.78 0.30 -8.88
C ASN A 48 5.91 -0.62 -9.75
N ASP A 49 4.63 -0.25 -9.96
CA ASP A 49 3.67 -1.05 -10.73
C ASP A 49 3.60 -2.51 -10.25
N LEU A 50 3.57 -2.71 -8.93
CA LEU A 50 3.54 -4.02 -8.29
C LEU A 50 2.14 -4.35 -7.76
N THR A 51 1.78 -5.63 -7.80
CA THR A 51 0.63 -6.13 -7.06
C THR A 51 1.05 -6.49 -5.64
N LEU A 52 0.42 -5.86 -4.65
CA LEU A 52 0.67 -6.14 -3.25
C LEU A 52 0.01 -7.46 -2.85
N LEU A 53 0.82 -8.43 -2.41
CA LEU A 53 0.35 -9.67 -1.81
C LEU A 53 0.20 -9.47 -0.29
N HIS A 54 -0.98 -9.71 0.27
CA HIS A 54 -1.26 -9.42 1.68
C HIS A 54 -2.27 -10.41 2.29
N HIS A 55 -2.47 -10.37 3.60
CA HIS A 55 -3.61 -10.97 4.29
C HIS A 55 -4.17 -9.98 5.31
N ASP A 56 -4.43 -8.77 4.80
CA ASP A 56 -4.93 -7.64 5.58
C ASP A 56 -5.94 -6.85 4.74
N ARG A 57 -7.19 -6.83 5.20
CA ARG A 57 -8.31 -6.18 4.51
C ARG A 57 -8.12 -4.68 4.30
N ASP A 58 -7.25 -4.04 5.08
CA ASP A 58 -6.98 -2.61 4.98
C ASP A 58 -6.43 -2.25 3.59
N PHE A 59 -5.68 -3.15 2.94
CA PHE A 59 -5.21 -2.94 1.56
C PHE A 59 -6.31 -3.05 0.51
N GLU A 60 -7.37 -3.82 0.75
CA GLU A 60 -8.53 -3.85 -0.15
C GLU A 60 -9.31 -2.54 -0.06
N GLU A 61 -9.45 -1.98 1.14
CA GLU A 61 -10.06 -0.66 1.35
C GLU A 61 -9.23 0.44 0.68
N LEU A 62 -7.89 0.37 0.75
CA LEU A 62 -7.01 1.29 0.02
C LEU A 62 -7.13 1.14 -1.51
N ALA A 63 -7.27 -0.08 -2.03
CA ALA A 63 -7.46 -0.34 -3.45
C ALA A 63 -8.76 0.26 -4.02
N ARG A 64 -9.76 0.56 -3.16
CA ARG A 64 -10.99 1.27 -3.58
C ARG A 64 -10.77 2.76 -3.86
N VAL A 65 -9.73 3.37 -3.27
CA VAL A 65 -9.52 4.82 -3.28
C VAL A 65 -8.23 5.24 -3.99
N ALA A 66 -7.36 4.30 -4.33
CA ALA A 66 -6.08 4.51 -4.98
C ALA A 66 -5.84 3.47 -6.07
N PRO A 67 -4.95 3.71 -7.05
CA PRO A 67 -4.61 2.74 -8.08
C PRO A 67 -3.72 1.59 -7.57
N LEU A 68 -4.02 1.08 -6.37
CA LEU A 68 -3.33 -0.03 -5.74
C LEU A 68 -3.91 -1.35 -6.25
N ARG A 69 -3.07 -2.21 -6.83
CA ARG A 69 -3.43 -3.60 -7.08
C ARG A 69 -3.08 -4.42 -5.84
N SER A 70 -4.07 -5.09 -5.26
CA SER A 70 -3.88 -5.94 -4.09
C SER A 70 -4.42 -7.35 -4.34
N ARG A 71 -3.82 -8.35 -3.70
CA ARG A 71 -4.25 -9.75 -3.74
C ARG A 71 -4.13 -10.36 -2.35
N ASP A 72 -5.23 -10.89 -1.83
CA ASP A 72 -5.21 -11.70 -0.61
C ASP A 72 -4.51 -13.04 -0.85
N VAL A 73 -3.67 -13.46 0.09
CA VAL A 73 -3.02 -14.78 0.12
C VAL A 73 -4.03 -15.88 0.42
N LEU A 74 -5.08 -15.59 1.19
CA LEU A 74 -6.09 -16.56 1.63
C LEU A 74 -7.52 -16.09 1.33
N PRO A 75 -7.91 -16.02 0.04
CA PRO A 75 -9.24 -15.57 -0.32
C PRO A 75 -10.32 -16.52 0.23
N GLY A 76 -11.20 -16.01 1.09
CA GLY A 76 -12.41 -16.72 1.54
C GLY A 76 -12.29 -17.52 2.84
N THR A 77 -11.26 -17.29 3.66
CA THR A 77 -11.17 -17.78 5.05
C THR A 77 -11.65 -16.75 6.07
#